data_AF-A0A2X2YVM1-F1
#
_entry.id   AF-A0A2X2YVM1-F1
#
_cell.length_a   1.000
_cell.length_b   1.000
_cell.length_c   1.000
_cell.angle_alpha   90.00
_cell.angle_beta   90.00
_cell.angle_gamma   90.00
#
_symmetry.space_group_name_H-M   'P 1'
#
loop_
_entity.id
_entity.type
_entity.pdbx_description
1 polymer ?
#
loop_
_entity_poly.entity_id
_entity_poly.type
_entity_poly.pdbx_seq_one_letter_code
_entity_poly.pdbx_strand_id
1 'polypeptide(L)'
;MAPFSDLVPEVFRSPVSHYRMRAEFRLWHDGDDLYHIIFDQQTKSRIRVDSFPAASELINQLMTAMIEGVRHNRVLRHKLFQIDYLTTMSNQAVVSLLYHKKLDG
;
A
#
# COMPACT_ATOMS: atom_id res chain seq x y z
N MET A 1 26.54 -35.40 12.09
CA MET A 1 25.25 -35.04 11.47
C MET A 1 25.52 -34.94 9.97
N ALA A 2 25.01 -35.86 9.16
CA ALA A 2 25.23 -35.81 7.70
C ALA A 2 24.36 -34.72 7.08
N PRO A 3 24.83 -33.98 6.06
CA PRO A 3 24.02 -32.97 5.39
C PRO A 3 22.81 -33.63 4.68
N PHE A 4 21.69 -32.92 4.71
CA PHE A 4 20.37 -33.41 4.28
C PHE A 4 20.25 -33.61 2.75
N SER A 5 21.16 -33.01 1.95
CA SER A 5 21.22 -33.14 0.49
C SER A 5 22.51 -32.48 -0.07
N ASP A 6 23.03 -33.03 -1.17
CA ASP A 6 24.12 -32.44 -1.98
C ASP A 6 23.61 -31.54 -3.12
N LEU A 7 22.30 -31.30 -3.21
CA LEU A 7 21.70 -30.46 -4.24
C LEU A 7 21.93 -28.98 -3.96
N VAL A 8 22.47 -28.27 -4.96
CA VAL A 8 22.58 -26.81 -4.96
C VAL A 8 21.21 -26.22 -5.38
N PRO A 9 20.64 -25.26 -4.63
CA PRO A 9 19.35 -24.68 -4.97
C PRO A 9 19.42 -23.81 -6.22
N GLU A 10 18.38 -23.87 -7.06
CA GLU A 10 18.15 -22.89 -8.11
C GLU A 10 17.63 -21.57 -7.52
N VAL A 11 18.18 -20.44 -7.97
CA VAL A 11 17.86 -19.11 -7.44
C VAL A 11 17.29 -18.23 -8.55
N PHE A 12 16.03 -17.83 -8.40
CA PHE A 12 15.35 -16.91 -9.31
C PHE A 12 15.22 -15.54 -8.68
N ARG A 13 15.71 -14.51 -9.38
CA ARG A 13 15.71 -13.13 -8.85
C ARG A 13 14.42 -12.41 -9.20
N SER A 14 13.85 -11.72 -8.21
CA SER A 14 12.84 -10.68 -8.43
C SER A 14 13.50 -9.43 -9.03
N PRO A 15 12.75 -8.61 -9.79
CA PRO A 15 13.12 -7.21 -10.01
C PRO A 15 13.41 -6.50 -8.68
N VAL A 16 14.35 -5.55 -8.72
CA VAL A 16 14.81 -4.80 -7.53
C VAL A 16 13.78 -3.78 -7.02
N SER A 17 12.85 -3.37 -7.87
CA SER A 17 11.75 -2.44 -7.58
C SER A 17 10.49 -2.86 -8.34
N HIS A 18 9.35 -2.27 -7.97
CA HIS A 18 8.06 -2.42 -8.64
C HIS A 18 7.55 -3.86 -8.79
N TYR A 19 7.98 -4.75 -7.89
CA TYR A 19 7.66 -6.18 -7.95
C TYR A 19 6.38 -6.55 -7.19
N ARG A 20 5.91 -5.73 -6.24
CA ARG A 20 4.67 -5.98 -5.49
C ARG A 20 3.45 -5.47 -6.24
N MET A 21 2.52 -6.38 -6.49
CA MET A 21 1.26 -6.08 -7.17
C MET A 21 0.10 -5.76 -6.22
N ARG A 22 0.32 -5.92 -4.91
CA ARG A 22 -0.62 -5.54 -3.85
C ARG A 22 0.10 -4.77 -2.75
N ALA A 23 -0.51 -3.72 -2.25
CA ALA A 23 -0.02 -2.96 -1.11
C ALA A 23 -1.20 -2.42 -0.29
N GLU A 24 -1.03 -2.39 1.02
CA GLU A 24 -2.06 -1.96 1.97
C GLU A 24 -1.44 -0.90 2.88
N PHE A 25 -2.14 0.21 3.03
CA PHE A 25 -1.64 1.35 3.79
C PHE A 25 -2.70 1.85 4.73
N ARG A 26 -2.32 2.06 5.99
CA ARG A 26 -3.15 2.86 6.88
C ARG A 26 -3.06 4.33 6.47
N LEU A 27 -4.12 5.07 6.74
CA LEU A 27 -4.13 6.52 6.60
C LEU A 27 -3.97 7.19 7.94
N TRP A 28 -3.20 8.27 7.94
CA TRP A 28 -3.10 9.18 9.06
C TRP A 28 -3.80 10.50 8.72
N HIS A 29 -4.65 10.97 9.64
CA HIS A 29 -5.32 12.26 9.55
C HIS A 29 -4.56 13.24 10.44
N ASP A 30 -4.09 14.33 9.85
CA ASP A 30 -3.35 15.38 10.56
C ASP A 30 -3.98 16.74 10.26
N GLY A 31 -4.93 17.14 11.13
CA GLY A 31 -5.76 18.32 10.88
C GLY A 31 -6.59 18.16 9.60
N ASP A 32 -6.26 18.93 8.57
CA ASP A 32 -6.85 18.85 7.23
C ASP A 32 -6.01 18.04 6.22
N ASP A 33 -4.83 17.59 6.62
CA ASP A 33 -3.99 16.69 5.81
C ASP A 33 -4.42 15.22 5.96
N LEU A 34 -4.07 14.43 4.95
CA LEU A 34 -4.31 13.00 4.86
C LEU A 34 -3.19 12.36 4.03
N TYR A 35 -2.54 11.32 4.57
CA TYR A 35 -1.45 10.63 3.90
C TYR A 35 -1.37 9.15 4.32
N HIS A 36 -0.74 8.32 3.47
CA HIS A 36 -0.44 6.93 3.77
C HIS A 36 0.66 6.82 4.82
N ILE A 37 0.54 5.81 5.69
CA ILE A 37 1.54 5.45 6.67
C ILE A 37 1.80 3.95 6.68
N ILE A 38 3.03 3.59 6.99
CA ILE A 38 3.44 2.25 7.42
C ILE A 38 3.98 2.31 8.84
N PHE A 39 4.19 1.15 9.45
CA PHE A 39 4.79 1.05 10.77
C PHE A 39 6.20 0.49 10.67
N ASP A 40 7.13 1.15 11.36
CA ASP A 40 8.45 0.56 11.60
C ASP A 40 8.28 -0.75 12.38
N GLN A 41 8.97 -1.81 11.94
CA GLN A 41 8.74 -3.14 12.49
C GLN A 41 9.23 -3.25 13.94
N GLN A 42 10.30 -2.55 14.30
CA GLN A 42 10.95 -2.61 15.60
C GLN A 42 10.30 -1.65 16.60
N THR A 43 10.20 -0.37 16.25
CA THR A 43 9.74 0.71 17.13
C THR A 43 8.23 0.91 17.11
N LYS A 44 7.52 0.33 16.12
CA LYS A 44 6.09 0.58 15.84
C LYS A 44 5.76 2.06 15.57
N SER A 45 6.78 2.87 15.28
CA SER A 45 6.60 4.26 14.90
C SER A 45 5.92 4.36 13.53
N ARG A 46 5.12 5.41 13.35
CA ARG A 46 4.46 5.70 12.07
C ARG A 46 5.45 6.37 11.14
N ILE A 47 5.52 5.88 9.91
CA ILE A 47 6.34 6.44 8.84
C ILE A 47 5.38 6.91 7.75
N ARG A 48 5.42 8.20 7.41
CA ARG A 48 4.69 8.75 6.25
C ARG A 48 5.28 8.18 4.97
N VAL A 49 4.41 7.77 4.05
CA VAL A 49 4.79 7.16 2.77
C VAL A 49 4.10 7.92 1.65
N ASP A 50 4.86 8.78 0.96
CA ASP A 50 4.37 9.50 -0.22
C ASP A 50 4.57 8.68 -1.51
N SER A 51 5.51 7.73 -1.50
CA SER A 51 5.72 6.75 -2.57
C SER A 51 6.23 5.42 -2.00
N PHE A 52 6.00 4.32 -2.71
CA PHE A 52 6.39 2.98 -2.30
C PHE A 52 7.02 2.21 -3.47
N PRO A 53 8.35 2.36 -3.70
CA PRO A 53 9.04 1.77 -4.86
C PRO A 53 9.01 0.24 -4.93
N ALA A 54 8.67 -0.45 -3.84
CA ALA A 54 8.46 -1.89 -3.86
C ALA A 54 7.16 -2.28 -4.59
N ALA A 55 6.13 -1.43 -4.55
CA ALA A 55 4.89 -1.64 -5.28
C ALA A 55 5.00 -1.18 -6.74
N SER A 56 4.13 -1.75 -7.59
CA SER A 56 4.06 -1.42 -9.01
C SER A 56 3.96 0.08 -9.26
N GLU A 57 4.38 0.52 -10.44
CA GLU A 57 4.28 1.92 -10.85
C GLU A 57 2.82 2.41 -10.80
N LEU A 58 1.87 1.57 -11.23
CA LEU A 58 0.45 1.87 -11.17
C LEU A 58 -0.04 2.09 -9.73
N ILE A 59 0.44 1.30 -8.75
CA ILE A 59 0.12 1.57 -7.34
C ILE A 59 0.64 2.94 -6.92
N ASN A 60 1.86 3.31 -7.30
CA ASN A 60 2.42 4.62 -6.93
C ASN A 60 1.62 5.78 -7.53
N GLN A 61 1.17 5.65 -8.79
CA GLN A 61 0.28 6.64 -9.42
C GLN A 61 -1.06 6.73 -8.69
N LEU A 62 -1.67 5.59 -8.35
CA LEU A 62 -2.94 5.53 -7.64
C LEU A 62 -2.82 6.08 -6.21
N MET A 63 -1.69 5.86 -5.51
CA MET A 63 -1.47 6.44 -4.18
C MET A 63 -1.64 7.96 -4.19
N THR A 64 -1.02 8.64 -5.14
CA THR A 64 -1.17 10.09 -5.32
C THR A 64 -2.61 10.48 -5.66
N ALA A 65 -3.18 9.85 -6.70
CA ALA A 65 -4.54 10.17 -7.16
C ALA A 65 -5.61 9.98 -6.06
N MET A 66 -5.48 8.93 -5.25
CA MET A 66 -6.41 8.66 -4.15
C MET A 66 -6.34 9.73 -3.06
N ILE A 67 -5.15 10.17 -2.67
CA ILE A 67 -5.02 11.23 -1.67
C ILE A 67 -5.57 12.55 -2.20
N GLU A 68 -5.26 12.92 -3.44
CA GLU A 68 -5.78 14.13 -4.08
C GLU A 68 -7.32 14.13 -4.17
N GLY A 69 -7.90 13.00 -4.61
CA GLY A 69 -9.36 12.87 -4.75
C GLY A 69 -10.12 12.83 -3.42
N VAL A 70 -9.49 12.36 -2.35
CA VAL A 70 -10.15 12.20 -1.04
C VAL A 70 -9.92 13.38 -0.09
N ARG A 71 -8.73 14.00 -0.10
CA ARG A 71 -8.28 14.98 0.91
C ARG A 71 -9.30 16.10 1.17
N HIS A 72 -9.87 16.68 0.12
CA HIS A 72 -10.82 17.78 0.25
C HIS A 72 -12.29 17.34 0.22
N ASN A 73 -12.57 16.06 -0.05
CA ASN A 73 -13.92 15.52 -0.05
C ASN A 73 -14.26 14.97 1.34
N ARG A 74 -15.03 15.73 2.13
CA ARG A 74 -15.39 15.35 3.51
C ARG A 74 -16.12 14.00 3.58
N VAL A 75 -16.97 13.66 2.61
CA VAL A 75 -17.73 12.40 2.60
C VAL A 75 -16.79 11.22 2.43
N LEU A 76 -15.84 11.31 1.50
CA LEU A 76 -14.85 10.27 1.24
C LEU A 76 -13.73 10.21 2.28
N ARG A 77 -13.37 11.35 2.90
CA ARG A 77 -12.32 11.44 3.92
C ARG A 77 -12.79 10.96 5.28
N HIS A 78 -14.02 11.28 5.67
CA HIS A 78 -14.48 11.04 7.03
C HIS A 78 -14.43 9.55 7.39
N LYS A 79 -13.67 9.22 8.44
CA LYS A 79 -13.46 7.87 8.98
C LYS A 79 -12.78 6.88 8.02
N LEU A 80 -12.19 7.35 6.92
CA LEU A 80 -11.33 6.52 6.07
C LEU A 80 -10.03 6.21 6.84
N PHE A 81 -9.70 4.93 7.05
CA PHE A 81 -8.54 4.57 7.86
C PHE A 81 -7.50 3.72 7.12
N GLN A 82 -7.85 3.15 5.97
CA GLN A 82 -6.97 2.31 5.17
C GLN A 82 -7.38 2.33 3.70
N ILE A 83 -6.39 2.24 2.81
CA ILE A 83 -6.60 1.98 1.38
C ILE A 83 -5.78 0.75 0.99
N ASP A 84 -6.44 -0.19 0.33
CA ASP A 84 -5.80 -1.38 -0.25
C ASP A 84 -5.74 -1.23 -1.77
N TYR A 85 -4.57 -1.46 -2.34
CA TYR A 85 -4.32 -1.41 -3.76
C TYR A 85 -4.00 -2.81 -4.26
N LEU A 86 -4.69 -3.24 -5.30
CA LEU A 86 -4.40 -4.44 -6.06
C LEU A 86 -4.27 -4.06 -7.54
N THR A 87 -3.14 -4.42 -8.16
CA THR A 87 -2.87 -4.16 -9.57
C THR A 87 -2.51 -5.46 -10.28
N THR A 88 -2.61 -5.47 -11.61
CA THR A 88 -2.22 -6.60 -12.46
C THR A 88 -1.13 -6.20 -13.45
N MET A 89 -0.45 -7.19 -14.04
CA MET A 89 0.48 -6.99 -15.15
C MET A 89 -0.22 -6.45 -16.41
N SER A 90 -1.54 -6.63 -16.52
CA SER A 90 -2.39 -6.10 -17.60
C SER A 90 -2.81 -4.64 -17.38
N ASN A 91 -2.19 -3.94 -16.42
CA ASN A 91 -2.47 -2.54 -16.08
C ASN A 91 -3.91 -2.28 -15.61
N GLN A 92 -4.53 -3.27 -14.95
CA GLN A 92 -5.81 -3.11 -14.28
C GLN A 92 -5.60 -2.93 -12.78
N ALA A 93 -6.54 -2.25 -12.12
CA ALA A 93 -6.47 -2.00 -10.69
C ALA A 93 -7.83 -2.13 -10.01
N VAL A 94 -7.78 -2.58 -8.76
CA VAL A 94 -8.88 -2.49 -7.79
C VAL A 94 -8.34 -1.73 -6.58
N VAL A 95 -9.07 -0.69 -6.17
CA VAL A 95 -8.75 0.12 -5.00
C VAL A 95 -9.89 0.00 -4.00
N SER A 96 -9.59 -0.49 -2.81
CA SER A 96 -10.56 -0.64 -1.72
C SER A 96 -10.34 0.45 -0.68
N LEU A 97 -11.38 1.20 -0.36
CA LEU A 97 -11.37 2.23 0.67
C LEU A 97 -12.08 1.70 1.92
N LEU A 98 -11.37 1.64 3.05
CA LEU A 98 -11.87 1.02 4.28
C LEU A 98 -12.21 2.09 5.33
N TYR A 99 -13.41 1.98 5.90
CA TYR A 99 -14.01 3.00 6.74
C TYR A 99 -14.40 2.48 8.13
N HIS A 100 -14.17 3.29 9.17
CA HIS A 100 -14.77 3.12 10.50
C HIS A 100 -16.12 3.84 10.60
N LYS A 101 -16.93 3.76 9.55
CA LYS A 101 -18.31 4.22 9.50
C LYS A 101 -19.13 3.26 8.65
N LYS A 102 -20.44 3.25 8.86
CA LYS A 102 -21.36 2.66 7.89
C LYS A 102 -21.33 3.52 6.63
N LEU A 103 -21.38 2.87 5.48
CA LEU A 103 -21.56 3.54 4.21
C LEU A 103 -23.06 3.61 3.94
N ASP A 104 -23.54 4.82 3.73
CA ASP A 104 -24.84 5.12 3.14
C ASP A 104 -24.71 5.12 1.62
N GLY A 105 -25.79 4.70 0.95
CA GLY A 105 -25.94 4.74 -0.50
C GLY A 105 -26.95 5.81 -0.90
#